data_AF-W6TKG6-F1
#
_entry.id   AF-W6TKG6-F1
#
_cell.length_a   1.000
_cell.length_b   1.000
_cell.length_c   1.000
_cell.angle_alpha   90.00
_cell.angle_beta   90.00
_cell.angle_gamma   90.00
#
_symmetry.space_group_name_H-M   'P 1'
#
loop_
_entity.id
_entity.type
_entity.pdbx_description
1 polymer ?
#
loop_
_entity_poly.entity_id
_entity_poly.type
_entity_poly.pdbx_seq_one_letter_code
_entity_poly.pdbx_strand_id
1 'polypeptide(L)'
;MRKILKLKIGREDLILETGLLAKQANGAVLATYGGSTVLATVCCSDSIRENLDFVPLSVEYNEKYYAAGKIPGGFIKREGKPKDKEVLVSRLIDRPMRPLFDKRFGREIQVVPTTLSTDQMNPPDIVGMNAAFTAVFLSDIPFNGPIAAVRIAYLNDEFIVNPSFDEIQDSVLDIVVAGSLDGITMVEGGANEVSEEILLDAIDKAYAYIKQICDLQKEFIYLIGEREKLPLAYEEKVFEFKDDLRSLIYSELKDACFVRGKLNRDKAIKLVKQKAYEHFSSLEQINDENEILFYKACDDFEQEIVRKSILEDNLRTDGRTPTQIRDIIAEVDLLKRTHGSALFTRGETQALAVTTLGTSIDEQVMDDIDGDKRLNFMLHYNFPPFSVGETGRLMTGRREIGHGHLAQRSLEAMLPKKR
;
A
#
# COMPACT_ATOMS: atom_id res chain seq x y z
N MET A 1 9.10 -25.32 19.39
CA MET A 1 10.33 -25.91 18.79
C MET A 1 10.68 -25.11 17.55
N ARG A 2 11.96 -24.98 17.21
CA ARG A 2 12.42 -24.30 15.98
C ARG A 2 11.91 -25.08 14.76
N LYS A 3 11.38 -24.38 13.77
CA LYS A 3 10.87 -24.95 12.51
C LYS A 3 11.39 -24.12 11.34
N ILE A 4 11.84 -24.79 10.29
CA ILE A 4 12.47 -24.18 9.13
C ILE A 4 11.90 -24.85 7.90
N LEU A 5 11.45 -24.06 6.93
CA LEU A 5 11.18 -24.53 5.57
C LEU A 5 11.93 -23.66 4.58
N LYS A 6 12.20 -24.24 3.42
CA LYS A 6 12.92 -23.55 2.35
C LYS A 6 12.32 -23.85 0.99
N LEU A 7 12.39 -22.88 0.11
CA LEU A 7 11.91 -22.98 -1.26
C LEU A 7 12.91 -22.29 -2.19
N LYS A 8 13.28 -22.96 -3.28
CA LYS A 8 14.16 -22.38 -4.30
C LYS A 8 13.38 -21.32 -5.08
N ILE A 9 13.85 -20.08 -5.06
CA ILE A 9 13.29 -18.97 -5.86
C ILE A 9 14.44 -18.35 -6.64
N GLY A 10 14.39 -18.43 -7.97
CA GLY A 10 15.50 -17.99 -8.81
C GLY A 10 16.81 -18.69 -8.43
N ARG A 11 17.83 -17.90 -8.08
CA ARG A 11 19.19 -18.40 -7.81
C ARG A 11 19.43 -18.80 -6.35
N GLU A 12 18.60 -18.40 -5.40
CA GLU A 12 18.78 -18.68 -3.97
C GLU A 12 17.63 -19.48 -3.34
N ASP A 13 17.86 -20.01 -2.14
CA ASP A 13 16.80 -20.57 -1.31
C ASP A 13 16.17 -19.42 -0.48
N LEU A 14 14.85 -19.24 -0.57
CA LEU A 14 14.08 -18.50 0.43
C LEU A 14 13.87 -19.43 1.62
N ILE A 15 14.49 -19.09 2.75
CA ILE A 15 14.42 -19.84 4.00
C ILE A 15 13.53 -19.05 4.95
N LEU A 16 12.51 -19.69 5.49
CA LEU A 16 11.65 -19.13 6.53
C LEU A 16 11.82 -19.95 7.80
N GLU A 17 11.92 -19.28 8.94
CA GLU A 17 12.14 -19.90 10.23
C GLU A 17 11.24 -19.29 11.32
N THR A 18 10.67 -20.12 12.18
CA THR A 18 9.92 -19.67 13.37
C THR A 18 10.26 -20.49 14.63
N GLY A 19 9.90 -19.95 15.79
CA GLY A 19 10.02 -20.62 17.10
C GLY A 19 11.36 -20.41 17.82
N LEU A 20 12.34 -19.72 17.22
CA LEU A 20 13.61 -19.38 17.85
C LEU A 20 13.58 -18.00 18.53
N LEU A 21 13.22 -16.96 17.78
CA LEU A 21 13.28 -15.55 18.19
C LEU A 21 11.89 -14.99 18.52
N ALA A 22 11.87 -13.91 19.31
CA ALA A 22 10.67 -13.10 19.62
C ALA A 22 9.43 -13.90 20.06
N LYS A 23 9.63 -14.90 20.94
CA LYS A 23 8.58 -15.86 21.36
C LYS A 23 7.36 -15.26 22.06
N GLN A 24 7.44 -14.00 22.48
CA GLN A 24 6.32 -13.28 23.10
C GLN A 24 5.43 -12.55 22.09
N ALA A 25 5.86 -12.41 20.83
CA ALA A 25 5.05 -11.80 19.79
C ALA A 25 3.90 -12.73 19.38
N ASN A 26 2.81 -12.16 18.85
CA ASN A 26 1.72 -12.94 18.27
C ASN A 26 2.23 -13.80 17.10
N GLY A 27 3.19 -13.30 16.33
CA GLY A 27 3.89 -14.07 15.30
C GLY A 27 5.31 -13.55 15.09
N ALA A 28 6.24 -14.45 14.79
CA ALA A 28 7.63 -14.11 14.51
C ALA A 28 8.23 -15.07 13.48
N VAL A 29 8.83 -14.50 12.43
CA VAL A 29 9.50 -15.24 11.36
C VAL A 29 10.82 -14.58 11.03
N LEU A 30 11.88 -15.38 11.01
CA LEU A 30 13.18 -15.02 10.46
C LEU A 30 13.23 -15.52 9.02
N ALA A 31 13.37 -14.62 8.06
CA ALA A 31 13.53 -14.98 6.65
C ALA A 31 14.96 -14.71 6.20
N THR A 32 15.50 -15.60 5.38
CA THR A 32 16.81 -15.48 4.76
C THR A 32 16.71 -15.78 3.27
N TYR A 33 17.38 -14.99 2.44
CA TYR A 33 17.55 -15.22 1.01
C TYR A 33 18.95 -14.75 0.61
N GLY A 34 19.76 -15.66 0.06
CA GLY A 34 21.20 -15.42 -0.05
C GLY A 34 21.83 -15.21 1.33
N GLY A 35 22.54 -14.09 1.53
CA GLY A 35 23.07 -13.68 2.85
C GLY A 35 22.27 -12.57 3.53
N SER A 36 21.17 -12.11 2.93
CA SER A 36 20.27 -11.12 3.54
C SER A 36 19.25 -11.79 4.47
N THR A 37 19.11 -11.28 5.70
CA THR A 37 18.24 -11.83 6.75
C THR A 37 17.39 -10.74 7.40
N VAL A 38 16.08 -10.98 7.46
CA VAL A 38 15.10 -10.07 8.06
C VAL A 38 14.26 -10.82 9.10
N LEU A 39 14.19 -10.27 10.32
CA LEU A 39 13.25 -10.74 11.35
C LEU A 39 11.98 -9.91 11.28
N ALA A 40 10.84 -10.53 11.02
CA ALA A 40 9.55 -9.89 11.15
C ALA A 40 8.81 -10.38 12.39
N THR A 41 8.28 -9.43 13.15
CA THR A 41 7.39 -9.70 14.29
C THR A 41 6.06 -9.01 14.09
N VAL A 42 4.98 -9.65 14.54
CA VAL A 42 3.66 -9.04 14.64
C VAL A 42 3.15 -9.12 16.06
N CYS A 43 2.60 -8.00 16.55
CA CYS A 43 1.90 -7.91 17.82
C CYS A 43 0.54 -7.23 17.62
N CYS A 44 -0.44 -7.56 18.46
CA CYS A 44 -1.66 -6.77 18.61
C CYS A 44 -1.84 -6.25 20.04
N SER A 45 -2.58 -5.16 20.21
CA SER A 45 -2.94 -4.62 21.52
C SER A 45 -3.99 -5.47 22.22
N ASP A 46 -3.98 -5.51 23.55
CA ASP A 46 -5.08 -6.11 24.32
C ASP A 46 -6.37 -5.27 24.26
N SER A 47 -6.23 -3.96 24.05
CA SER A 47 -7.35 -3.02 23.94
C SER A 47 -8.12 -3.24 22.64
N ILE A 48 -9.44 -3.36 22.79
CA ILE A 48 -10.38 -3.53 21.69
C ILE A 48 -11.12 -2.21 21.49
N ARG A 49 -11.20 -1.76 20.25
CA ARG A 49 -12.04 -0.64 19.82
C ARG A 49 -13.08 -1.16 18.84
N GLU A 50 -14.34 -0.93 19.16
CA GLU A 50 -15.46 -1.25 18.28
C GLU A 50 -15.68 -0.13 17.25
N ASN A 51 -16.40 -0.45 16.17
CA ASN A 51 -16.85 0.51 15.16
C ASN A 51 -15.75 1.34 14.50
N LEU A 52 -14.55 0.77 14.29
CA LEU A 52 -13.52 1.38 13.47
C LEU A 52 -13.84 1.22 11.97
N ASP A 53 -13.83 2.33 11.23
CA ASP A 53 -14.00 2.31 9.76
C ASP A 53 -12.76 1.78 9.01
N PHE A 54 -11.65 1.60 9.73
CA PHE A 54 -10.35 1.20 9.20
C PHE A 54 -9.68 0.14 10.09
N VAL A 55 -8.77 -0.63 9.51
CA VAL A 55 -7.89 -1.54 10.26
C VAL A 55 -6.74 -0.70 10.87
N PRO A 56 -6.55 -0.65 12.20
CA PRO A 56 -5.47 0.08 12.84
C PRO A 56 -4.12 -0.68 12.73
N LEU A 57 -3.69 -0.94 11.50
CA LEU A 57 -2.42 -1.57 11.16
C LEU A 57 -1.32 -0.51 11.00
N SER A 58 -0.19 -0.76 11.66
CA SER A 58 1.06 -0.02 11.51
C SER A 58 2.16 -0.96 11.07
N VAL A 59 2.77 -0.68 9.91
CA VAL A 59 3.96 -1.39 9.44
C VAL A 59 5.18 -0.49 9.55
N GLU A 60 6.25 -1.02 10.14
CA GLU A 60 7.50 -0.31 10.41
C GLU A 60 8.69 -1.19 10.03
N TYR A 61 9.08 -1.11 8.76
CA TYR A 61 10.31 -1.72 8.26
C TYR A 61 11.51 -0.87 8.70
N ASN A 62 12.55 -1.52 9.21
CA ASN A 62 13.77 -0.85 9.68
C ASN A 62 15.04 -1.57 9.22
N GLU A 63 16.04 -0.81 8.80
CA GLU A 63 17.37 -1.27 8.41
C GLU A 63 18.40 -0.92 9.47
N LYS A 64 19.03 -1.94 10.06
CA LYS A 64 20.08 -1.74 11.05
C LYS A 64 21.41 -1.60 10.36
N TYR A 65 22.19 -0.56 10.70
CA TYR A 65 23.49 -0.34 10.04
C TYR A 65 24.48 -1.47 10.33
N TYR A 66 24.35 -2.10 11.50
CA TYR A 66 25.14 -3.30 11.82
C TYR A 66 24.89 -4.46 10.86
N ALA A 67 23.74 -4.49 10.15
CA ALA A 67 23.43 -5.54 9.19
C ALA A 67 24.46 -5.57 8.04
N ALA A 68 25.07 -4.43 7.76
CA ALA A 68 26.14 -4.25 6.78
C ALA A 68 27.53 -4.05 7.45
N GLY A 69 27.65 -4.27 8.77
CA GLY A 69 28.88 -3.98 9.51
C GLY A 69 29.24 -2.47 9.57
N LYS A 70 28.26 -1.58 9.37
CA LYS A 70 28.45 -0.13 9.32
C LYS A 70 28.06 0.53 10.65
N ILE A 71 28.70 1.64 11.00
CA ILE A 71 28.26 2.54 12.08
C ILE A 71 27.50 3.70 11.43
N PRO A 72 26.32 4.10 11.96
CA PRO A 72 25.55 5.21 11.40
C PRO A 72 26.35 6.50 11.18
N GLY A 73 26.08 7.18 10.07
CA GLY A 73 26.63 8.48 9.75
C GLY A 73 26.20 9.60 10.71
N GLY A 74 26.70 10.82 10.49
CA GLY A 74 26.31 12.00 11.27
C GLY A 74 26.89 12.08 12.69
N PHE A 75 26.39 13.05 13.46
CA PHE A 75 26.85 13.33 14.84
C PHE A 75 26.34 12.28 15.84
N ILE A 76 25.09 11.84 15.68
CA ILE A 76 24.46 10.85 16.54
C ILE A 76 24.67 9.47 15.92
N LYS A 77 25.48 8.62 16.56
CA LYS A 77 25.83 7.27 16.09
C LYS A 77 24.73 6.24 16.38
N ARG A 78 23.50 6.56 15.99
CA ARG A 78 22.29 5.76 16.25
C ARG A 78 21.28 5.96 15.12
N GLU A 79 20.57 4.90 14.75
CA GLU A 79 19.46 4.98 13.81
C GLU A 79 18.35 5.87 14.39
N GLY A 80 17.88 6.81 13.58
CA GLY A 80 16.90 7.83 13.96
C GLY A 80 15.52 7.57 13.34
N LYS A 81 14.95 8.63 12.76
CA LYS A 81 13.68 8.55 12.03
C LYS A 81 13.83 7.65 10.80
N PRO A 82 12.81 6.87 10.42
CA PRO A 82 12.82 6.08 9.19
C PRO A 82 13.11 6.94 7.96
N LYS A 83 13.97 6.44 7.09
CA LYS A 83 14.29 7.04 5.80
C LYS A 83 13.21 6.75 4.76
N ASP A 84 13.26 7.45 3.64
CA ASP A 84 12.31 7.28 2.55
C ASP A 84 12.25 5.84 2.05
N LYS A 85 13.41 5.17 1.88
CA LYS A 85 13.48 3.74 1.53
C LYS A 85 12.70 2.88 2.53
N GLU A 86 12.92 3.06 3.83
CA GLU A 86 12.26 2.28 4.87
C GLU A 86 10.73 2.53 4.90
N VAL A 87 10.32 3.78 4.66
CA VAL A 87 8.90 4.15 4.51
C VAL A 87 8.28 3.50 3.28
N LEU A 88 8.98 3.47 2.15
CA LEU A 88 8.53 2.84 0.90
C LEU A 88 8.37 1.32 1.07
N VAL A 89 9.35 0.64 1.68
CA VAL A 89 9.25 -0.79 1.97
C VAL A 89 8.13 -1.08 2.97
N SER A 90 7.96 -0.24 4.01
CA SER A 90 6.81 -0.35 4.92
C SER A 90 5.48 -0.30 4.18
N ARG A 91 5.37 0.57 3.15
CA ARG A 91 4.17 0.66 2.29
C ARG A 91 4.01 -0.54 1.36
N LEU A 92 5.10 -1.09 0.82
CA LEU A 92 5.07 -2.32 0.02
C LEU A 92 4.53 -3.50 0.82
N ILE A 93 4.85 -3.57 2.10
CA ILE A 93 4.36 -4.60 3.02
C ILE A 93 2.89 -4.35 3.40
N ASP A 94 2.55 -3.11 3.77
CA ASP A 94 1.22 -2.73 4.26
C ASP A 94 0.10 -2.91 3.21
N ARG A 95 0.29 -2.34 2.02
CA ARG A 95 -0.71 -2.29 0.94
C ARG A 95 -1.36 -3.64 0.62
N PRO A 96 -0.60 -4.73 0.38
CA PRO A 96 -1.17 -6.00 -0.03
C PRO A 96 -1.81 -6.77 1.14
N MET A 97 -1.36 -6.59 2.40
CA MET A 97 -1.92 -7.30 3.55
C MET A 97 -3.12 -6.59 4.19
N ARG A 98 -3.19 -5.25 4.15
CA ARG A 98 -4.22 -4.46 4.84
C ARG A 98 -5.66 -4.88 4.52
N PRO A 99 -6.02 -5.16 3.25
CA PRO A 99 -7.38 -5.59 2.90
C PRO A 99 -7.74 -6.99 3.42
N LEU A 100 -6.75 -7.80 3.83
CA LEU A 100 -6.96 -9.18 4.29
C LEU A 100 -7.22 -9.27 5.79
N PHE A 101 -7.08 -8.17 6.53
CA PHE A 101 -7.52 -8.10 7.92
C PHE A 101 -9.01 -7.78 8.01
N ASP A 102 -9.67 -8.41 8.98
CA ASP A 102 -11.04 -8.06 9.32
C ASP A 102 -11.06 -6.75 10.11
N LYS A 103 -11.79 -5.74 9.63
CA LYS A 103 -11.96 -4.45 10.33
C LYS A 103 -12.56 -4.62 11.72
N ARG A 104 -13.38 -5.68 11.92
CA ARG A 104 -14.00 -6.04 13.19
C ARG A 104 -12.98 -6.58 14.19
N PHE A 105 -11.73 -6.82 13.82
CA PHE A 105 -10.72 -7.26 14.78
C PHE A 105 -10.49 -6.21 15.88
N GLY A 106 -10.61 -4.92 15.56
CA GLY A 106 -10.71 -3.82 16.53
C GLY A 106 -9.47 -3.55 17.39
N ARG A 107 -8.42 -4.37 17.31
CA ARG A 107 -7.14 -4.18 18.02
C ARG A 107 -6.10 -3.54 17.12
N GLU A 108 -5.25 -2.69 17.70
CA GLU A 108 -4.09 -2.14 17.01
C GLU A 108 -3.13 -3.28 16.64
N ILE A 109 -2.66 -3.31 15.39
CA ILE A 109 -1.73 -4.32 14.89
C ILE A 109 -0.43 -3.62 14.52
N GLN A 110 0.70 -4.09 15.03
CA GLN A 110 2.02 -3.61 14.66
C GLN A 110 2.83 -4.73 14.03
N VAL A 111 3.31 -4.50 12.80
CA VAL A 111 4.21 -5.40 12.07
C VAL A 111 5.57 -4.71 11.94
N VAL A 112 6.61 -5.33 12.47
CA VAL A 112 7.96 -4.77 12.53
C VAL A 112 8.97 -5.72 11.88
N PRO A 113 9.23 -5.57 10.57
CA PRO A 113 10.32 -6.25 9.89
C PRO A 113 11.64 -5.48 10.11
N THR A 114 12.65 -6.16 10.61
CA THR A 114 13.97 -5.59 10.90
C THR A 114 15.05 -6.34 10.16
N THR A 115 15.79 -5.65 9.29
CA THR A 115 16.93 -6.23 8.59
C THR A 115 18.10 -6.39 9.55
N LEU A 116 18.51 -7.64 9.77
CA LEU A 116 19.54 -8.02 10.74
C LEU A 116 20.89 -8.30 10.08
N SER A 117 20.89 -8.72 8.82
CA SER A 117 22.08 -8.99 8.02
C SER A 117 21.79 -8.69 6.55
N THR A 118 22.78 -8.22 5.80
CA THR A 118 22.70 -8.08 4.35
C THR A 118 23.98 -8.61 3.69
N ASP A 119 23.83 -9.22 2.52
CA ASP A 119 24.95 -9.59 1.64
C ASP A 119 25.36 -8.46 0.69
N GLN A 120 24.67 -7.30 0.73
CA GLN A 120 24.84 -6.18 -0.19
C GLN A 120 24.65 -6.53 -1.68
N MET A 121 24.12 -7.72 -1.98
CA MET A 121 23.85 -8.19 -3.34
C MET A 121 22.34 -8.28 -3.59
N ASN A 122 21.61 -8.84 -2.62
CA ASN A 122 20.17 -9.09 -2.72
C ASN A 122 19.40 -8.05 -1.89
N PRO A 123 18.46 -7.31 -2.50
CA PRO A 123 17.61 -6.36 -1.79
C PRO A 123 16.82 -7.01 -0.64
N PRO A 124 16.87 -6.45 0.59
CA PRO A 124 16.18 -7.02 1.75
C PRO A 124 14.66 -6.79 1.77
N ASP A 125 14.13 -5.98 0.86
CA ASP A 125 12.71 -5.60 0.84
C ASP A 125 11.78 -6.81 0.59
N ILE A 126 12.04 -7.63 -0.43
CA ILE A 126 11.26 -8.86 -0.71
C ILE A 126 11.38 -9.88 0.43
N VAL A 127 12.56 -9.95 1.06
CA VAL A 127 12.79 -10.82 2.22
C VAL A 127 11.92 -10.36 3.39
N GLY A 128 11.92 -9.05 3.67
CA GLY A 128 11.08 -8.45 4.70
C GLY A 128 9.59 -8.57 4.44
N MET A 129 9.15 -8.47 3.18
CA MET A 129 7.77 -8.72 2.78
C MET A 129 7.33 -10.15 3.12
N ASN A 130 8.06 -11.15 2.63
CA ASN A 130 7.69 -12.55 2.88
C ASN A 130 7.83 -12.94 4.36
N ALA A 131 8.80 -12.37 5.09
CA ALA A 131 8.88 -12.53 6.55
C ALA A 131 7.64 -11.99 7.25
N ALA A 132 7.22 -10.76 6.91
CA ALA A 132 6.07 -10.09 7.51
C ALA A 132 4.77 -10.84 7.22
N PHE A 133 4.54 -11.21 5.97
CA PHE A 133 3.35 -11.96 5.55
C PHE A 133 3.25 -13.29 6.28
N THR A 134 4.36 -14.04 6.35
CA THR A 134 4.40 -15.31 7.06
C THR A 134 4.19 -15.11 8.55
N ALA A 135 4.82 -14.10 9.18
CA ALA A 135 4.65 -13.83 10.61
C ALA A 135 3.19 -13.52 10.97
N VAL A 136 2.48 -12.74 10.16
CA VAL A 136 1.05 -12.47 10.32
C VAL A 136 0.23 -13.75 10.11
N PHE A 137 0.50 -14.50 9.04
CA PHE A 137 -0.26 -15.70 8.71
C PHE A 137 -0.16 -16.78 9.82
N LEU A 138 1.03 -16.97 10.40
CA LEU A 138 1.27 -17.92 11.49
C LEU A 138 0.83 -17.41 12.88
N SER A 139 0.37 -16.17 12.98
CA SER A 139 -0.09 -15.60 14.26
C SER A 139 -1.51 -16.05 14.61
N ASP A 140 -1.96 -15.69 15.81
CA ASP A 140 -3.34 -15.79 16.27
C ASP A 140 -4.20 -14.58 15.83
N ILE A 141 -3.69 -13.64 15.03
CA ILE A 141 -4.49 -12.54 14.50
C ILE A 141 -5.35 -13.04 13.31
N PRO A 142 -6.66 -12.74 13.27
CA PRO A 142 -7.53 -13.03 12.12
C PRO A 142 -7.01 -12.35 10.85
N PHE A 143 -6.63 -13.16 9.87
CA PHE A 143 -6.01 -12.71 8.64
C PHE A 143 -6.33 -13.66 7.49
N ASN A 144 -6.91 -13.14 6.42
CA ASN A 144 -7.33 -13.91 5.24
C ASN A 144 -6.18 -14.12 4.25
N GLY A 145 -5.01 -14.53 4.76
CA GLY A 145 -3.85 -14.96 3.97
C GLY A 145 -3.97 -16.41 3.48
N PRO A 146 -2.89 -17.01 2.94
CA PRO A 146 -1.54 -16.47 2.85
C PRO A 146 -1.39 -15.41 1.76
N ILE A 147 -0.30 -14.64 1.83
CA ILE A 147 0.10 -13.67 0.83
C ILE A 147 1.62 -13.70 0.66
N ALA A 148 2.12 -13.50 -0.55
CA ALA A 148 3.55 -13.52 -0.85
C ALA A 148 3.92 -12.42 -1.85
N ALA A 149 5.21 -12.15 -1.97
CA ALA A 149 5.72 -11.21 -2.96
C ALA A 149 7.05 -11.64 -3.57
N VAL A 150 7.28 -11.20 -4.80
CA VAL A 150 8.55 -11.33 -5.51
C VAL A 150 8.83 -10.05 -6.30
N ARG A 151 10.11 -9.83 -6.64
CA ARG A 151 10.53 -8.81 -7.61
C ARG A 151 10.83 -9.49 -8.93
N ILE A 152 10.40 -8.89 -10.05
CA ILE A 152 10.75 -9.33 -11.40
C ILE A 152 11.51 -8.20 -12.09
N ALA A 153 12.67 -8.54 -12.64
CA ALA A 153 13.40 -7.71 -13.59
C ALA A 153 13.32 -8.27 -15.01
N TYR A 154 13.48 -7.40 -16.01
CA TYR A 154 13.66 -7.79 -17.42
C TYR A 154 15.00 -7.29 -17.95
N LEU A 155 15.91 -8.20 -18.27
CA LEU A 155 17.29 -7.90 -18.65
C LEU A 155 17.72 -8.89 -19.74
N ASN A 156 18.33 -8.40 -20.82
CA ASN A 156 18.81 -9.21 -21.94
C ASN A 156 17.74 -10.18 -22.49
N ASP A 157 16.53 -9.67 -22.70
CA ASP A 157 15.34 -10.41 -23.15
C ASP A 157 14.86 -11.54 -22.21
N GLU A 158 15.39 -11.60 -20.99
CA GLU A 158 15.04 -12.60 -19.98
C GLU A 158 14.42 -11.97 -18.73
N PHE A 159 13.48 -12.70 -18.13
CA PHE A 159 12.88 -12.32 -16.85
C PHE A 159 13.64 -12.95 -15.69
N ILE A 160 14.08 -12.12 -14.76
CA ILE A 160 14.84 -12.53 -13.57
C ILE A 160 13.97 -12.33 -12.33
N VAL A 161 13.72 -13.41 -11.58
CA VAL A 161 13.03 -13.33 -10.29
C VAL A 161 14.02 -13.04 -9.16
N ASN A 162 13.64 -12.12 -8.27
CA ASN A 162 14.43 -11.63 -7.16
C ASN A 162 15.88 -11.27 -7.57
N PRO A 163 16.03 -10.31 -8.53
CA PRO A 163 17.32 -9.86 -9.04
C PRO A 163 18.19 -9.19 -7.95
N SER A 164 19.50 -9.17 -8.18
CA SER A 164 20.49 -8.37 -7.42
C SER A 164 20.31 -6.88 -7.66
N PHE A 165 20.97 -6.06 -6.83
CA PHE A 165 21.10 -4.62 -7.08
C PHE A 165 21.65 -4.30 -8.47
N ASP A 166 22.68 -5.02 -8.93
CA ASP A 166 23.30 -4.79 -10.23
C ASP A 166 22.35 -5.14 -11.39
N GLU A 167 21.68 -6.29 -11.30
CA GLU A 167 20.68 -6.70 -12.30
C GLU A 167 19.48 -5.74 -12.34
N ILE A 168 19.06 -5.19 -11.21
CA ILE A 168 18.01 -4.15 -11.16
C ILE A 168 18.48 -2.88 -11.87
N GLN A 169 19.73 -2.46 -11.62
CA GLN A 169 20.28 -1.24 -12.20
C GLN A 169 20.36 -1.31 -13.73
N ASP A 170 20.71 -2.47 -14.28
CA ASP A 170 20.83 -2.68 -15.73
C ASP A 170 19.51 -3.07 -16.41
N SER A 171 18.47 -3.38 -15.63
CA SER A 171 17.19 -3.85 -16.14
C SER A 171 16.34 -2.72 -16.73
N VAL A 172 15.55 -3.07 -17.76
CA VAL A 172 14.54 -2.18 -18.35
C VAL A 172 13.17 -2.29 -17.67
N LEU A 173 13.00 -3.18 -16.69
CA LEU A 173 11.77 -3.35 -15.90
C LEU A 173 12.14 -3.74 -14.47
N ASP A 174 11.62 -3.05 -13.46
CA ASP A 174 11.71 -3.48 -12.06
C ASP A 174 10.32 -3.38 -11.45
N ILE A 175 9.67 -4.53 -11.24
CA ILE A 175 8.35 -4.59 -10.60
C ILE A 175 8.39 -5.51 -9.37
N VAL A 176 7.79 -5.05 -8.29
CA VAL A 176 7.43 -5.85 -7.12
C VAL A 176 5.96 -6.21 -7.25
N VAL A 177 5.66 -7.49 -7.18
CA VAL A 177 4.31 -8.03 -7.27
C VAL A 177 4.01 -8.78 -5.98
N ALA A 178 2.83 -8.53 -5.41
CA ALA A 178 2.32 -9.25 -4.26
C ALA A 178 0.90 -9.75 -4.50
N GLY A 179 0.57 -10.92 -3.95
CA GLY A 179 -0.73 -11.55 -4.17
C GLY A 179 -0.98 -12.74 -3.24
N SER A 180 -2.23 -13.19 -3.22
CA SER A 180 -2.66 -14.42 -2.57
C SER A 180 -2.80 -15.54 -3.60
N LEU A 181 -3.31 -16.71 -3.18
CA LEU A 181 -3.63 -17.79 -4.10
C LEU A 181 -4.77 -17.45 -5.08
N ASP A 182 -5.65 -16.52 -4.70
CA ASP A 182 -6.83 -16.14 -5.49
C ASP A 182 -6.54 -15.03 -6.51
N GLY A 183 -5.42 -14.31 -6.35
CA GLY A 183 -5.04 -13.27 -7.29
C GLY A 183 -4.02 -12.27 -6.76
N ILE A 184 -3.66 -11.33 -7.63
CA ILE A 184 -2.69 -10.28 -7.36
C ILE A 184 -3.38 -9.13 -6.64
N THR A 185 -2.75 -8.65 -5.57
CA THR A 185 -3.29 -7.56 -4.73
C THR A 185 -2.50 -6.26 -4.90
N MET A 186 -1.24 -6.33 -5.33
CA MET A 186 -0.39 -5.16 -5.48
C MET A 186 0.68 -5.37 -6.54
N VAL A 187 0.89 -4.34 -7.37
CA VAL A 187 2.04 -4.20 -8.26
C VAL A 187 2.61 -2.80 -8.02
N GLU A 188 3.93 -2.71 -7.86
CA GLU A 188 4.67 -1.46 -7.71
C GLU A 188 6.00 -1.57 -8.44
N GLY A 189 6.34 -0.63 -9.31
CA GLY A 189 7.53 -0.75 -10.13
C GLY A 189 7.74 0.40 -11.08
N GLY A 190 8.73 0.26 -11.95
CA GLY A 190 9.02 1.16 -13.05
C GLY A 190 9.55 0.39 -14.24
N ALA A 191 9.51 1.00 -15.42
CA ALA A 191 10.02 0.41 -16.65
C ALA A 191 10.58 1.49 -17.57
N ASN A 192 11.57 1.12 -18.37
CA ASN A 192 12.12 1.95 -19.42
C ASN A 192 11.37 1.68 -20.74
N GLU A 193 10.15 2.22 -20.81
CA GLU A 193 9.28 2.19 -22.00
C GLU A 193 9.04 0.77 -22.59
N VAL A 194 8.89 -0.24 -21.72
CA VAL A 194 8.56 -1.61 -22.16
C VAL A 194 7.12 -1.71 -22.68
N SER A 195 6.84 -2.69 -23.53
CA SER A 195 5.49 -2.96 -24.01
C SER A 195 4.57 -3.48 -22.90
N GLU A 196 3.26 -3.30 -23.07
CA GLU A 196 2.25 -3.87 -22.17
C GLU A 196 2.33 -5.40 -22.10
N GLU A 197 2.71 -6.07 -23.18
CA GLU A 197 2.89 -7.53 -23.24
C GLU A 197 4.00 -7.98 -22.28
N ILE A 198 5.18 -7.34 -22.32
CA ILE A 198 6.29 -7.66 -21.41
C ILE A 198 5.88 -7.44 -19.95
N LEU A 199 5.12 -6.37 -19.68
CA LEU A 199 4.63 -6.09 -18.33
C LEU A 199 3.66 -7.17 -17.83
N LEU A 200 2.73 -7.62 -18.68
CA LEU A 200 1.78 -8.69 -18.34
C LEU A 200 2.50 -10.03 -18.12
N ASP A 201 3.46 -10.37 -18.98
CA ASP A 201 4.27 -11.58 -18.83
C ASP A 201 5.09 -11.56 -17.52
N ALA A 202 5.62 -10.40 -17.12
CA ALA A 202 6.31 -10.23 -15.85
C ALA A 202 5.38 -10.53 -14.65
N ILE A 203 4.15 -10.04 -14.72
CA ILE A 203 3.12 -10.23 -13.70
C ILE A 203 2.73 -11.71 -13.59
N ASP A 204 2.53 -12.39 -14.73
CA ASP A 204 2.20 -13.81 -14.76
C ASP A 204 3.32 -14.69 -14.20
N LYS A 205 4.57 -14.38 -14.56
CA LYS A 205 5.75 -15.04 -13.98
C LYS A 205 5.84 -14.82 -12.48
N ALA A 206 5.60 -13.60 -12.00
CA ALA A 206 5.59 -13.32 -10.56
C ALA A 206 4.53 -14.15 -9.83
N TYR A 207 3.34 -14.24 -10.39
CA TYR A 207 2.22 -14.96 -9.79
C TYR A 207 2.49 -16.45 -9.60
N ALA A 208 3.23 -17.08 -10.52
CA ALA A 208 3.65 -18.47 -10.39
C ALA A 208 4.55 -18.71 -9.16
N TYR A 209 5.47 -17.78 -8.85
CA TYR A 209 6.31 -17.87 -7.64
C TYR A 209 5.54 -17.53 -6.37
N ILE A 210 4.63 -16.54 -6.44
CA ILE A 210 3.76 -16.16 -5.31
C ILE A 210 2.96 -17.37 -4.83
N LYS A 211 2.37 -18.15 -5.74
CA LYS A 211 1.63 -19.38 -5.37
C LYS A 211 2.51 -20.38 -4.60
N GLN A 212 3.73 -20.63 -5.08
CA GLN A 212 4.66 -21.55 -4.42
C GLN A 212 5.03 -21.09 -3.01
N ILE A 213 5.26 -19.78 -2.82
CA ILE A 213 5.56 -19.22 -1.48
C ILE A 213 4.32 -19.31 -0.57
N CYS A 214 3.12 -19.04 -1.09
CA CYS A 214 1.88 -19.22 -0.34
C CYS A 214 1.66 -20.68 0.10
N ASP A 215 1.98 -21.65 -0.77
CA ASP A 215 1.90 -23.07 -0.44
C ASP A 215 2.92 -23.46 0.65
N LEU A 216 4.14 -22.92 0.60
CA LEU A 216 5.14 -23.06 1.67
C LEU A 216 4.63 -22.52 3.02
N GLN A 217 3.92 -21.39 3.02
CA GLN A 217 3.30 -20.84 4.24
C GLN A 217 2.21 -21.76 4.79
N LYS A 218 1.40 -22.39 3.93
CA LYS A 218 0.41 -23.40 4.35
C LYS A 218 1.06 -24.65 4.93
N GLU A 219 2.18 -25.09 4.36
CA GLU A 219 2.96 -26.21 4.91
C GLU A 219 3.45 -25.91 6.33
N PHE A 220 3.83 -24.65 6.62
CA PHE A 220 4.15 -24.24 7.99
C PHE A 220 3.01 -24.50 8.97
N ILE A 221 1.77 -24.12 8.61
CA ILE A 221 0.59 -24.35 9.46
C ILE A 221 0.39 -25.84 9.74
N TYR A 222 0.58 -26.69 8.74
CA TYR A 222 0.51 -28.16 8.92
C TYR A 222 1.56 -28.68 9.92
N LEU A 223 2.76 -28.09 9.92
CA LEU A 223 3.87 -28.51 10.80
C LEU A 223 3.80 -27.98 12.23
N ILE A 224 3.22 -26.80 12.44
CA ILE A 224 3.18 -26.14 13.76
C ILE A 224 1.82 -26.21 14.44
N GLY A 225 0.79 -26.59 13.69
CA GLY A 225 -0.61 -26.49 14.11
C GLY A 225 -1.14 -25.09 13.94
N GLU A 226 -2.37 -24.97 13.43
CA GLU A 226 -3.05 -23.68 13.38
C GLU A 226 -3.32 -23.18 14.80
N ARG A 227 -2.99 -21.90 15.05
CA ARG A 227 -3.32 -21.24 16.31
C ARG A 227 -4.78 -20.84 16.28
N GLU A 228 -5.45 -21.00 17.41
CA GLU A 228 -6.76 -20.42 17.63
C GLU A 228 -6.68 -18.90 17.40
N LYS A 229 -7.52 -18.40 16.49
CA LYS A 229 -7.56 -16.99 16.14
C LYS A 229 -8.24 -16.21 17.26
N LEU A 230 -7.68 -15.05 17.61
CA LEU A 230 -8.25 -14.13 18.57
C LEU A 230 -9.63 -13.67 18.10
N PRO A 231 -10.58 -13.50 19.04
CA PRO A 231 -11.96 -13.17 18.68
C PRO A 231 -12.05 -11.77 18.08
N LEU A 232 -13.01 -11.58 17.17
CA LEU A 232 -13.38 -10.26 16.67
C LEU A 232 -14.00 -9.43 17.80
N ALA A 233 -13.93 -8.11 17.68
CA ALA A 233 -14.49 -7.16 18.64
C ALA A 233 -16.02 -7.22 18.69
N TYR A 234 -16.66 -7.42 17.53
CA TYR A 234 -18.11 -7.44 17.41
C TYR A 234 -18.55 -8.28 16.20
N GLU A 235 -19.79 -8.77 16.25
CA GLU A 235 -20.45 -9.39 15.09
C GLU A 235 -21.04 -8.33 14.18
N GLU A 236 -21.09 -8.61 12.88
CA GLU A 236 -21.67 -7.67 11.92
C GLU A 236 -23.19 -7.59 12.09
N LYS A 237 -23.67 -6.42 12.51
CA LYS A 237 -25.10 -6.09 12.56
C LYS A 237 -25.49 -5.34 11.29
N VAL A 238 -26.74 -5.51 10.89
CA VAL A 238 -27.36 -4.76 9.79
C VAL A 238 -28.43 -3.85 10.37
N PHE A 239 -28.65 -2.70 9.75
CA PHE A 239 -29.76 -1.84 10.12
C PHE A 239 -31.09 -2.59 9.93
N GLU A 240 -31.88 -2.69 10.99
CA GLU A 240 -33.12 -3.49 11.01
C GLU A 240 -34.10 -3.09 9.91
N PHE A 241 -34.20 -1.79 9.64
CA PHE A 241 -35.10 -1.21 8.64
C PHE A 241 -34.39 -0.94 7.30
N LYS A 242 -33.37 -1.72 6.95
CA LYS A 242 -32.57 -1.51 5.72
C LYS A 242 -33.44 -1.51 4.45
N ASP A 243 -34.45 -2.38 4.38
CA ASP A 243 -35.35 -2.47 3.21
C ASP A 243 -36.33 -1.29 3.12
N ASP A 244 -36.84 -0.82 4.25
CA ASP A 244 -37.67 0.39 4.32
C ASP A 244 -36.84 1.63 3.95
N LEU A 245 -35.61 1.71 4.47
CA LEU A 245 -34.66 2.77 4.14
C LEU A 245 -34.38 2.79 2.64
N ARG A 246 -34.09 1.62 2.06
CA ARG A 246 -33.90 1.47 0.61
C ARG A 246 -35.12 2.00 -0.15
N SER A 247 -36.32 1.57 0.24
CA SER A 247 -37.56 1.99 -0.42
C SER A 247 -37.77 3.51 -0.35
N LEU A 248 -37.38 4.14 0.76
CA LEU A 248 -37.48 5.57 0.96
C LEU A 248 -36.49 6.38 0.12
N ILE A 249 -35.19 6.03 0.15
CA ILE A 249 -34.15 6.90 -0.41
C ILE A 249 -33.56 6.46 -1.73
N TYR A 250 -33.70 5.20 -2.16
CA TYR A 250 -32.88 4.68 -3.27
C TYR A 250 -33.06 5.48 -4.56
N SER A 251 -34.28 5.94 -4.87
CA SER A 251 -34.52 6.79 -6.04
C SER A 251 -33.88 8.17 -5.91
N GLU A 252 -34.12 8.89 -4.79
CA GLU A 252 -33.52 10.22 -4.57
C GLU A 252 -31.99 10.16 -4.47
N LEU A 253 -31.46 9.11 -3.84
CA LEU A 253 -30.03 8.85 -3.72
C LEU A 253 -29.41 8.58 -5.08
N LYS A 254 -30.09 7.82 -5.95
CA LYS A 254 -29.66 7.60 -7.33
C LYS A 254 -29.47 8.94 -8.03
N ASP A 255 -30.47 9.82 -8.02
CA ASP A 255 -30.35 11.14 -8.66
C ASP A 255 -29.22 11.98 -8.03
N ALA A 256 -29.08 11.95 -6.70
CA ALA A 256 -28.03 12.67 -5.98
C ALA A 256 -26.61 12.22 -6.37
N CYS A 257 -26.39 10.92 -6.58
CA CYS A 257 -25.09 10.35 -6.96
C CYS A 257 -24.56 10.84 -8.31
N PHE A 258 -25.43 11.35 -9.20
CA PHE A 258 -25.06 11.83 -10.54
C PHE A 258 -25.12 13.36 -10.69
N VAL A 259 -25.28 14.08 -9.58
CA VAL A 259 -25.14 15.54 -9.58
C VAL A 259 -23.71 15.93 -9.98
N ARG A 260 -23.60 16.92 -10.89
CA ARG A 260 -22.31 17.38 -11.40
C ARG A 260 -21.56 18.25 -10.40
N GLY A 261 -20.24 18.04 -10.33
CA GLY A 261 -19.32 18.72 -9.44
C GLY A 261 -19.25 18.04 -8.06
N LYS A 262 -18.04 17.74 -7.57
CA LYS A 262 -17.85 16.98 -6.33
C LYS A 262 -18.59 17.59 -5.14
N LEU A 263 -18.40 18.88 -4.89
CA LEU A 263 -19.01 19.56 -3.74
C LEU A 263 -20.55 19.61 -3.83
N ASN A 264 -21.12 19.69 -5.02
CA ASN A 264 -22.57 19.70 -5.20
C ASN A 264 -23.16 18.30 -4.97
N ARG A 265 -22.48 17.27 -5.47
CA ARG A 265 -22.83 15.88 -5.23
C ARG A 265 -22.78 15.53 -3.75
N ASP A 266 -21.69 15.88 -3.06
CA ASP A 266 -21.53 15.62 -1.62
C ASP A 266 -22.65 16.29 -0.81
N LYS A 267 -23.07 17.50 -1.18
CA LYS A 267 -24.22 18.20 -0.57
C LYS A 267 -25.55 17.51 -0.86
N ALA A 268 -25.79 17.08 -2.10
CA ALA A 268 -27.03 16.42 -2.49
C ALA A 268 -27.20 15.08 -1.76
N ILE A 269 -26.14 14.26 -1.72
CA ILE A 269 -26.11 12.99 -0.98
C ILE A 269 -26.36 13.23 0.51
N LYS A 270 -25.70 14.23 1.10
CA LYS A 270 -25.91 14.60 2.51
C LYS A 270 -27.36 14.98 2.80
N LEU A 271 -28.01 15.72 1.90
CA LEU A 271 -29.41 16.11 2.06
C LEU A 271 -30.34 14.89 2.05
N VAL A 272 -30.12 13.93 1.16
CA VAL A 272 -30.90 12.68 1.10
C VAL A 272 -30.71 11.86 2.38
N LYS A 273 -29.46 11.70 2.84
CA LYS A 273 -29.15 11.01 4.10
C LYS A 273 -29.81 11.69 5.30
N GLN A 274 -29.80 13.03 5.34
CA GLN A 274 -30.45 13.81 6.40
C GLN A 274 -31.96 13.63 6.40
N LYS A 275 -32.64 13.68 5.25
CA LYS A 275 -34.09 13.46 5.17
C LYS A 275 -34.49 12.07 5.69
N ALA A 276 -33.73 11.03 5.32
CA ALA A 276 -33.97 9.70 5.86
C ALA A 276 -33.72 9.65 7.36
N TYR A 277 -32.64 10.25 7.84
CA TYR A 277 -32.36 10.32 9.27
C TYR A 277 -33.55 10.94 10.02
N GLU A 278 -34.04 12.10 9.58
CA GLU A 278 -35.20 12.78 10.17
C GLU A 278 -36.47 11.89 10.14
N HIS A 279 -36.71 11.16 9.04
CA HIS A 279 -37.85 10.24 8.93
C HIS A 279 -37.77 9.10 9.95
N PHE A 280 -36.66 8.36 9.97
CA PHE A 280 -36.49 7.21 10.86
C PHE A 280 -36.35 7.63 12.33
N SER A 281 -35.77 8.80 12.62
CA SER A 281 -35.79 9.38 13.97
C SER A 281 -37.21 9.72 14.43
N SER A 282 -38.08 10.23 13.54
CA SER A 282 -39.47 10.54 13.88
C SER A 282 -40.32 9.30 14.19
N LEU A 283 -39.88 8.13 13.71
CA LEU A 283 -40.50 6.83 13.98
C LEU A 283 -39.86 6.10 15.17
N GLU A 284 -38.92 6.73 15.88
CA GLU A 284 -38.13 6.13 16.96
C GLU A 284 -37.33 4.88 16.51
N GLN A 285 -37.01 4.80 15.21
CA GLN A 285 -36.29 3.68 14.59
C GLN A 285 -34.78 3.92 14.51
N ILE A 286 -34.32 5.13 14.84
CA ILE A 286 -32.90 5.47 15.03
C ILE A 286 -32.63 5.81 16.49
N ASN A 287 -31.57 5.23 17.03
CA ASN A 287 -31.03 5.52 18.36
C ASN A 287 -29.49 5.54 18.30
N ASP A 288 -28.85 5.92 19.41
CA ASP A 288 -27.39 6.01 19.51
C ASP A 288 -26.67 4.69 19.17
N GLU A 289 -27.32 3.54 19.33
CA GLU A 289 -26.73 2.22 19.08
C GLU A 289 -26.78 1.80 17.60
N ASN A 290 -27.78 2.25 16.83
CA ASN A 290 -27.99 1.84 15.44
C ASN A 290 -27.74 2.95 14.40
N GLU A 291 -27.45 4.18 14.83
CA GLU A 291 -27.14 5.31 13.94
C GLU A 291 -25.98 4.98 12.98
N ILE A 292 -24.93 4.34 13.48
CA ILE A 292 -23.78 3.91 12.66
C ILE A 292 -24.23 2.91 11.58
N LEU A 293 -25.15 1.99 11.93
CA LEU A 293 -25.68 1.00 10.99
C LEU A 293 -26.56 1.65 9.92
N PHE A 294 -27.31 2.70 10.28
CA PHE A 294 -28.09 3.51 9.34
C PHE A 294 -27.19 4.17 8.29
N TYR A 295 -26.13 4.87 8.72
CA TYR A 295 -25.21 5.52 7.79
C TYR A 295 -24.43 4.51 6.94
N LYS A 296 -24.00 3.39 7.53
CA LYS A 296 -23.39 2.28 6.78
C LYS A 296 -24.32 1.73 5.70
N ALA A 297 -25.61 1.56 6.00
CA ALA A 297 -26.59 1.11 5.00
C ALA A 297 -26.77 2.12 3.87
N CYS A 298 -26.78 3.43 4.17
CA CYS A 298 -26.80 4.48 3.14
C CYS A 298 -25.57 4.42 2.23
N ASP A 299 -24.37 4.21 2.81
CA ASP A 299 -23.12 4.11 2.06
C ASP A 299 -23.07 2.84 1.19
N ASP A 300 -23.61 1.71 1.68
CA ASP A 300 -23.76 0.48 0.89
C ASP A 300 -24.61 0.73 -0.36
N PHE A 301 -25.73 1.45 -0.22
CA PHE A 301 -26.61 1.79 -1.34
C PHE A 301 -25.93 2.73 -2.34
N GLU A 302 -25.18 3.73 -1.84
CA GLU A 302 -24.40 4.62 -2.69
C GLU A 302 -23.38 3.83 -3.53
N GLN A 303 -22.64 2.90 -2.91
CA GLN A 303 -21.70 2.03 -3.61
C GLN A 303 -22.40 1.14 -4.64
N GLU A 304 -23.52 0.53 -4.27
CA GLU A 304 -24.31 -0.32 -5.17
C GLU A 304 -24.77 0.45 -6.40
N ILE A 305 -25.38 1.63 -6.21
CA ILE A 305 -25.89 2.49 -7.27
C ILE A 305 -24.78 2.87 -8.25
N VAL A 306 -23.64 3.33 -7.75
CA VAL A 306 -22.52 3.76 -8.59
C VAL A 306 -21.92 2.57 -9.36
N ARG A 307 -21.77 1.40 -8.72
CA ARG A 307 -21.25 0.20 -9.38
C ARG A 307 -22.21 -0.29 -10.46
N LYS A 308 -23.51 -0.32 -10.17
CA LYS A 308 -24.54 -0.73 -11.12
C LYS A 308 -24.55 0.17 -12.36
N SER A 309 -24.51 1.49 -12.17
CA SER A 309 -24.43 2.46 -13.28
C SER A 309 -23.18 2.27 -14.15
N ILE A 310 -22.04 1.95 -13.56
CA ILE A 310 -20.81 1.73 -14.35
C ILE A 310 -20.91 0.43 -15.17
N LEU A 311 -21.47 -0.64 -14.59
CA LEU A 311 -21.54 -1.96 -15.22
C LEU A 311 -22.67 -2.08 -16.25
N GLU A 312 -23.84 -1.53 -15.95
CA GLU A 312 -25.05 -1.69 -16.76
C GLU A 312 -25.26 -0.49 -17.70
N ASP A 313 -25.11 0.72 -17.19
CA ASP A 313 -25.40 1.96 -17.93
C ASP A 313 -24.16 2.58 -18.61
N ASN A 314 -22.97 2.00 -18.38
CA ASN A 314 -21.68 2.49 -18.85
C ASN A 314 -21.42 3.98 -18.49
N LEU A 315 -21.95 4.40 -17.33
CA LEU A 315 -21.98 5.81 -16.92
C LEU A 315 -21.37 5.99 -15.53
N ARG A 316 -20.49 6.99 -15.41
CA ARG A 316 -19.86 7.39 -14.14
C ARG A 316 -20.63 8.54 -13.47
N THR A 317 -20.31 8.80 -12.21
CA THR A 317 -20.94 9.86 -11.38
C THR A 317 -20.80 11.28 -11.92
N ASP A 318 -19.87 11.53 -12.84
CA ASP A 318 -19.69 12.81 -13.53
C ASP A 318 -20.21 12.81 -14.97
N GLY A 319 -20.93 11.76 -15.37
CA GLY A 319 -21.56 11.62 -16.68
C GLY A 319 -20.63 11.12 -17.78
N ARG A 320 -19.37 10.79 -17.46
CA ARG A 320 -18.42 10.22 -18.43
C ARG A 320 -18.60 8.71 -18.59
N THR A 321 -18.20 8.19 -19.73
CA THR A 321 -17.99 6.74 -19.91
C THR A 321 -16.67 6.30 -19.23
N PRO A 322 -16.43 5.00 -19.02
CA PRO A 322 -15.17 4.48 -18.48
C PRO A 322 -13.93 4.86 -19.29
N THR A 323 -14.07 5.06 -20.61
CA THR A 323 -12.97 5.41 -21.52
C THR A 323 -12.74 6.91 -21.68
N GLN A 324 -13.69 7.75 -21.28
CA GLN A 324 -13.60 9.20 -21.42
C GLN A 324 -12.70 9.83 -20.34
N ILE A 325 -11.71 10.61 -20.76
CA ILE A 325 -10.83 11.39 -19.89
C ILE A 325 -11.49 12.75 -19.57
N ARG A 326 -11.19 13.34 -18.41
CA ARG A 326 -11.62 14.71 -18.04
C ARG A 326 -10.86 15.74 -18.87
N ASP A 327 -11.41 16.95 -18.97
CA ASP A 327 -10.75 18.08 -19.62
C ASP A 327 -9.36 18.32 -19.04
N ILE A 328 -8.40 18.63 -19.92
CA ILE A 328 -7.00 18.87 -19.58
C ILE A 328 -6.66 20.30 -19.93
N ILE A 329 -6.04 21.01 -18.97
CA ILE A 329 -5.45 22.33 -19.15
C ILE A 329 -3.99 22.21 -18.73
N ALA A 330 -3.09 22.66 -19.61
CA ALA A 330 -1.66 22.66 -19.35
C ALA A 330 -1.10 24.05 -19.66
N GLU A 331 -0.40 24.63 -18.69
CA GLU A 331 0.32 25.89 -18.82
C GLU A 331 1.77 25.71 -18.38
N VAL A 332 2.69 26.37 -19.07
CA VAL A 332 4.13 26.40 -18.74
C VAL A 332 4.56 27.83 -18.43
N ASP A 333 5.68 27.97 -17.72
CA ASP A 333 6.27 29.27 -17.35
C ASP A 333 5.35 30.18 -16.51
N LEU A 334 4.53 29.56 -15.65
CA LEU A 334 3.65 30.28 -14.72
C LEU A 334 4.44 31.15 -13.71
N LEU A 335 5.59 30.66 -13.24
CA LEU A 335 6.42 31.30 -12.23
C LEU A 335 7.68 31.92 -12.85
N LYS A 336 7.82 33.24 -12.76
CA LYS A 336 8.88 34.02 -13.44
C LYS A 336 10.31 33.86 -12.89
N ARG A 337 10.49 33.26 -11.70
CA ARG A 337 11.79 33.20 -11.00
C ARG A 337 12.33 31.78 -10.83
N THR A 338 11.52 30.77 -11.11
CA THR A 338 11.93 29.37 -11.09
C THR A 338 12.61 29.01 -12.40
N HIS A 339 13.50 28.01 -12.42
CA HIS A 339 14.13 27.57 -13.66
C HIS A 339 13.12 26.97 -14.66
N GLY A 340 12.10 26.26 -14.16
CA GLY A 340 10.95 25.83 -14.93
C GLY A 340 9.72 25.68 -14.05
N SER A 341 8.53 25.93 -14.60
CA SER A 341 7.26 25.70 -13.90
C SER A 341 6.18 25.27 -14.87
N ALA A 342 5.28 24.40 -14.41
CA ALA A 342 4.13 23.94 -15.17
C ALA A 342 2.91 23.75 -14.27
N LEU A 343 1.75 24.20 -14.75
CA LEU A 343 0.45 23.93 -14.13
C LEU A 343 -0.27 22.90 -14.99
N PHE A 344 -0.54 21.73 -14.42
CA PHE A 344 -1.31 20.69 -15.07
C PHE A 344 -2.64 20.49 -14.33
N THR A 345 -3.75 20.66 -15.03
CA THR A 345 -5.10 20.46 -14.51
C THR A 345 -5.81 19.39 -15.32
N ARG A 346 -6.36 18.38 -14.66
CA ARG A 346 -7.21 17.34 -15.26
C ARG A 346 -8.53 17.24 -14.50
N GLY A 347 -9.56 17.90 -15.03
CA GLY A 347 -10.83 18.16 -14.33
C GLY A 347 -10.60 18.87 -12.99
N GLU A 348 -11.11 18.31 -11.90
CA GLU A 348 -10.96 18.88 -10.54
C GLU A 348 -9.61 18.57 -9.85
N THR A 349 -8.65 17.97 -10.56
CA THR A 349 -7.31 17.68 -10.01
C THR A 349 -6.27 18.58 -10.65
N GLN A 350 -5.51 19.30 -9.83
CA GLN A 350 -4.48 20.24 -10.30
C GLN A 350 -3.14 19.98 -9.61
N ALA A 351 -2.05 20.10 -10.36
CA ALA A 351 -0.68 19.99 -9.88
C ALA A 351 0.16 21.15 -10.43
N LEU A 352 0.84 21.87 -9.53
CA LEU A 352 1.88 22.83 -9.88
C LEU A 352 3.24 22.14 -9.70
N ALA A 353 3.94 21.91 -10.81
CA ALA A 353 5.28 21.34 -10.81
C ALA A 353 6.32 22.44 -11.03
N VAL A 354 7.44 22.36 -10.31
CA VAL A 354 8.57 23.30 -10.41
C VAL A 354 9.86 22.52 -10.58
N THR A 355 10.69 22.93 -11.53
CA THR A 355 12.01 22.36 -11.80
C THR A 355 13.08 23.34 -11.37
N THR A 356 14.12 22.80 -10.70
CA THR A 356 15.30 23.56 -10.28
C THR A 356 16.55 22.81 -10.73
N LEU A 357 17.46 23.51 -11.41
CA LEU A 357 18.78 23.00 -11.78
C LEU A 357 19.80 23.37 -10.70
N GLY A 358 20.69 22.44 -10.40
CA GLY A 358 21.78 22.59 -9.44
C GLY A 358 23.08 22.00 -9.96
N THR A 359 24.09 21.98 -9.10
CA THR A 359 25.43 21.43 -9.35
C THR A 359 25.62 20.10 -8.62
N SER A 360 26.80 19.48 -8.76
CA SER A 360 27.12 18.23 -8.04
C SER A 360 27.14 18.37 -6.52
N ILE A 361 27.26 19.61 -5.99
CA ILE A 361 27.19 19.90 -4.56
C ILE A 361 25.74 19.73 -4.04
N ASP A 362 24.75 19.88 -4.92
CA ASP A 362 23.32 19.80 -4.60
C ASP A 362 22.78 18.36 -4.73
N GLU A 363 23.62 17.39 -5.10
CA GLU A 363 23.23 15.96 -5.15
C GLU A 363 22.85 15.45 -3.76
N GLN A 364 21.75 14.70 -3.68
CA GLN A 364 21.32 14.10 -2.43
C GLN A 364 22.16 12.86 -2.16
N VAL A 365 22.91 12.90 -1.06
CA VAL A 365 23.69 11.77 -0.55
C VAL A 365 22.79 10.89 0.30
N MET A 366 22.59 9.66 -0.14
CA MET A 366 21.88 8.61 0.59
C MET A 366 22.91 7.75 1.32
N ASP A 367 22.79 7.71 2.64
CA ASP A 367 23.64 6.91 3.52
C ASP A 367 22.90 5.64 3.92
N ASP A 368 22.78 4.63 3.06
CA ASP A 368 22.01 3.40 3.35
C ASP A 368 22.91 2.20 3.65
N ILE A 369 22.30 1.08 4.07
CA ILE A 369 23.03 -0.17 4.37
C ILE A 369 23.58 -0.84 3.10
N ASP A 370 23.03 -0.48 1.93
CA ASP A 370 23.46 -0.96 0.62
C ASP A 370 24.68 -0.17 0.07
N GLY A 371 25.13 0.85 0.78
CA GLY A 371 26.23 1.74 0.36
C GLY A 371 25.79 3.18 0.14
N ASP A 372 26.78 4.05 -0.10
CA ASP A 372 26.55 5.48 -0.30
C ASP A 372 26.12 5.74 -1.76
N LYS A 373 24.91 6.28 -1.95
CA LYS A 373 24.41 6.65 -3.28
C LYS A 373 24.27 8.16 -3.40
N ARG A 374 24.51 8.69 -4.59
CA ARG A 374 24.27 10.10 -4.92
C ARG A 374 23.16 10.19 -5.95
N LEU A 375 22.06 10.83 -5.56
CA LEU A 375 20.94 11.07 -6.44
C LEU A 375 21.11 12.45 -7.09
N ASN A 376 21.17 12.46 -8.41
CA ASN A 376 21.19 13.68 -9.23
C ASN A 376 19.78 14.13 -9.67
N PHE A 377 18.77 13.31 -9.40
CA PHE A 377 17.37 13.63 -9.59
C PHE A 377 16.61 13.36 -8.28
N MET A 378 15.75 14.29 -7.91
CA MET A 378 14.92 14.23 -6.72
C MET A 378 13.54 14.79 -7.06
N LEU A 379 12.49 14.12 -6.59
CA LEU A 379 11.12 14.60 -6.76
C LEU A 379 10.41 14.65 -5.41
N HIS A 380 10.09 15.86 -4.98
CA HIS A 380 9.32 16.08 -3.76
C HIS A 380 7.85 16.34 -4.10
N TYR A 381 6.98 15.53 -3.50
CA TYR A 381 5.54 15.66 -3.62
C TYR A 381 4.95 16.22 -2.33
N ASN A 382 4.14 17.27 -2.45
CA ASN A 382 3.46 17.91 -1.33
C ASN A 382 1.95 17.88 -1.57
N PHE A 383 1.19 17.47 -0.54
CA PHE A 383 -0.28 17.38 -0.59
C PHE A 383 -0.90 18.21 0.54
N PRO A 384 -0.98 19.53 0.38
CA PRO A 384 -1.49 20.41 1.43
C PRO A 384 -3.00 20.22 1.63
N PRO A 385 -3.52 20.44 2.85
CA PRO A 385 -4.92 20.16 3.18
C PRO A 385 -5.91 21.05 2.39
N PHE A 386 -5.48 22.24 1.97
CA PHE A 386 -6.30 23.10 1.12
C PHE A 386 -6.59 22.48 -0.26
N SER A 387 -5.79 21.51 -0.71
CA SER A 387 -6.03 20.82 -2.00
C SER A 387 -7.35 20.04 -2.03
N VAL A 388 -7.87 19.69 -0.85
CA VAL A 388 -9.18 19.05 -0.68
C VAL A 388 -10.17 19.94 0.07
N GLY A 389 -9.81 21.21 0.34
CA GLY A 389 -10.66 22.16 1.05
C GLY A 389 -10.74 21.94 2.58
N GLU A 390 -9.74 21.28 3.17
CA GLU A 390 -9.72 20.94 4.59
C GLU A 390 -8.62 21.69 5.37
N THR A 391 -8.64 21.57 6.70
CA THR A 391 -7.56 22.03 7.58
C THR A 391 -6.68 20.85 8.01
N GLY A 392 -5.40 21.08 8.27
CA GLY A 392 -4.48 20.01 8.64
C GLY A 392 -3.06 20.50 8.93
N ARG A 393 -2.23 19.61 9.48
CA ARG A 393 -0.80 19.90 9.71
C ARG A 393 -0.03 19.85 8.39
N LEU A 394 0.88 20.80 8.18
CA LEU A 394 1.75 20.87 7.01
C LEU A 394 3.05 20.09 7.24
N MET A 395 2.96 18.75 7.31
CA MET A 395 4.13 17.87 7.45
C MET A 395 4.08 16.78 6.39
N THR A 396 5.24 16.45 5.81
CA THR A 396 5.36 15.35 4.84
C THR A 396 5.09 14.01 5.51
N GLY A 397 4.00 13.36 5.10
CA GLY A 397 3.57 12.04 5.56
C GLY A 397 4.06 10.91 4.66
N ARG A 398 3.87 9.67 5.13
CA ARG A 398 4.21 8.45 4.39
C ARG A 398 3.56 8.36 3.00
N ARG A 399 2.35 8.91 2.84
CA ARG A 399 1.62 8.94 1.57
C ARG A 399 2.30 9.85 0.55
N GLU A 400 2.77 11.00 0.99
CA GLU A 400 3.43 11.98 0.12
C GLU A 400 4.77 11.45 -0.39
N ILE A 401 5.57 10.82 0.49
CA ILE A 401 6.81 10.13 0.09
C ILE A 401 6.51 9.05 -0.97
N GLY A 402 5.48 8.23 -0.73
CA GLY A 402 5.06 7.19 -1.69
C GLY A 402 4.63 7.75 -3.05
N HIS A 403 3.81 8.80 -3.08
CA HIS A 403 3.38 9.42 -4.34
C HIS A 403 4.54 10.14 -5.05
N GLY A 404 5.45 10.77 -4.31
CA GLY A 404 6.65 11.38 -4.85
C GLY A 404 7.54 10.35 -5.55
N HIS A 405 7.83 9.23 -4.88
CA HIS A 405 8.61 8.15 -5.47
C HIS A 405 7.93 7.53 -6.71
N LEU A 406 6.60 7.37 -6.70
CA LEU A 406 5.85 6.90 -7.86
C LEU A 406 6.01 7.85 -9.07
N ALA A 407 5.87 9.16 -8.85
CA ALA A 407 6.08 10.15 -9.88
C ALA A 407 7.55 10.19 -10.36
N GLN A 408 8.50 10.05 -9.43
CA GLN A 408 9.92 10.01 -9.74
C GLN A 408 10.24 8.86 -10.72
N ARG A 409 9.80 7.64 -10.39
CA ARG A 409 9.97 6.45 -11.23
C ARG A 409 9.40 6.61 -12.63
N SER A 410 8.27 7.31 -12.77
CA SER A 410 7.65 7.54 -14.08
C SER A 410 8.46 8.48 -14.99
N LEU A 411 9.35 9.29 -14.41
CA LEU A 411 10.17 10.27 -15.14
C LEU A 411 11.62 9.80 -15.32
N GLU A 412 12.12 8.94 -14.45
CA GLU A 412 13.53 8.47 -14.45
C GLU A 412 13.97 7.91 -15.80
N ALA A 413 13.12 7.14 -16.47
CA ALA A 413 13.41 6.58 -17.79
C ALA A 413 13.61 7.66 -18.88
N MET A 414 12.97 8.83 -18.72
CA MET A 414 13.04 9.94 -19.68
C MET A 414 14.14 10.95 -19.36
N LEU A 415 14.86 10.79 -18.24
CA LEU A 415 15.90 11.73 -17.86
C LEU A 415 17.14 11.57 -18.76
N PRO A 416 17.81 12.68 -19.10
CA PRO A 416 19.07 12.60 -19.80
C PRO A 416 20.11 11.89 -18.93
N LYS A 417 20.93 11.04 -19.55
CA LYS A 417 22.07 10.42 -18.86
C LYS A 417 23.00 11.49 -18.31
N LYS A 418 23.51 11.26 -17.09
CA LYS A 418 24.55 12.10 -16.50
C LYS A 418 25.76 12.11 -17.44
N ARG A 419 26.20 13.31 -17.81
CA ARG A 419 27.38 13.52 -18.65
C ARG A 419 28.67 13.41 -17.87
#